data_AF-A0A967YW78-F1
#
_entry.id   AF-A0A967YW78-F1
#
_cell.length_a   1.000
_cell.length_b   1.000
_cell.length_c   1.000
_cell.angle_alpha   90.00
_cell.angle_beta   90.00
_cell.angle_gamma   90.00
#
_symmetry.space_group_name_H-M   'P 1'
#
loop_
_entity.id
_entity.type
_entity.pdbx_description
1 polymer ?
#
loop_
_entity_poly.entity_id
_entity_poly.type
_entity_poly.pdbx_seq_one_letter_code
_entity_poly.pdbx_strand_id
1 'polypeptide(L)'
;ASKVNDLIIENSLAKIIADGAIEKYRYFTLTGPTRLVVDVYGVNPTFKKRSFSASNGFKQVRIGAYDNKTRFVFDSSKVQLKDFVIDTTDSKLLVDWSEGG
;
A
#
# COMPACT_ATOMS: atom_id res chain seq x y z
N ALA A 1 -5.20 8.26 17.35
CA ALA A 1 -4.64 7.60 16.15
C ALA A 1 -5.40 8.14 14.95
N SER A 2 -4.68 8.61 13.94
CA SER A 2 -5.26 9.01 12.65
C SER A 2 -5.92 7.79 11.98
N LYS A 3 -6.75 8.02 10.98
CA LYS A 3 -7.52 6.97 10.29
C LYS A 3 -7.08 6.87 8.85
N VAL A 4 -6.96 5.64 8.33
CA VAL A 4 -7.00 5.42 6.88
C VAL A 4 -8.46 5.29 6.48
N ASN A 5 -8.92 6.24 5.67
CA ASN A 5 -10.31 6.33 5.25
C ASN A 5 -10.58 5.51 4.00
N ASP A 6 -9.59 5.38 3.12
CA ASP A 6 -9.76 4.64 1.88
C ASP A 6 -8.44 4.13 1.29
N LEU A 7 -8.57 3.14 0.40
CA LEU A 7 -7.53 2.70 -0.52
C LEU A 7 -8.11 2.72 -1.93
N ILE A 8 -7.60 3.62 -2.77
CA ILE A 8 -7.97 3.69 -4.19
C ILE A 8 -6.86 3.05 -5.01
N ILE A 9 -7.23 2.12 -5.89
CA ILE A 9 -6.31 1.53 -6.88
C ILE A 9 -6.73 2.00 -8.27
N GLU A 10 -5.83 2.70 -8.95
CA GLU A 10 -6.02 3.19 -10.32
C GLU A 10 -4.82 2.75 -11.17
N ASN A 11 -5.03 1.82 -12.11
CA ASN A 11 -3.97 1.27 -12.95
C ASN A 11 -2.77 0.76 -12.13
N SER A 12 -1.66 1.50 -12.21
CA SER A 12 -0.40 1.19 -11.53
C SER A 12 -0.14 2.06 -10.29
N LEU A 13 -1.19 2.63 -9.69
CA LEU A 13 -1.08 3.53 -8.55
C LEU A 13 -2.03 3.11 -7.44
N ALA A 14 -1.49 2.97 -6.23
CA ALA A 14 -2.28 2.86 -5.00
C ALA A 14 -2.21 4.18 -4.23
N LYS A 15 -3.37 4.73 -3.89
CA LYS A 15 -3.53 5.93 -3.06
C LYS A 15 -4.09 5.51 -1.72
N ILE A 16 -3.25 5.53 -0.69
CA ILE A 16 -3.64 5.30 0.69
C ILE A 16 -4.05 6.66 1.28
N ILE A 17 -5.33 6.82 1.62
CA ILE A 17 -5.90 8.11 2.03
C ILE A 17 -6.16 8.09 3.52
N ALA A 18 -5.55 9.03 4.25
CA ALA A 18 -5.75 9.24 5.67
C ALA A 18 -6.60 10.49 5.96
N ASP A 19 -7.10 10.62 7.20
CA ASP A 19 -7.77 11.82 7.71
C ASP A 19 -6.81 12.94 8.16
N GLY A 20 -5.51 12.68 8.11
CA GLY A 20 -4.45 13.63 8.46
C GLY A 20 -3.12 13.22 7.83
N ALA A 21 -2.06 13.97 8.13
CA ALA A 21 -0.75 13.74 7.56
C ALA A 21 -0.20 12.34 7.88
N ILE A 22 0.43 11.69 6.91
CA ILE A 22 1.13 10.42 7.12
C ILE A 22 2.57 10.73 7.54
N GLU A 23 2.81 10.76 8.85
CA GLU A 23 4.11 11.16 9.41
C GLU A 23 5.17 10.06 9.31
N LYS A 24 4.76 8.79 9.33
CA LYS A 24 5.69 7.67 9.39
C LYS A 24 5.18 6.45 8.64
N TYR A 25 6.02 5.97 7.73
CA TYR A 25 5.83 4.71 7.03
C TYR A 25 7.14 3.95 6.92
N ARG A 26 7.05 2.65 6.62
CA ARG A 26 8.18 1.80 6.26
C ARG A 26 7.74 0.89 5.12
N TYR A 27 8.64 0.64 4.18
CA TYR A 27 8.43 -0.39 3.17
C TYR A 27 9.58 -1.41 3.14
N PHE A 28 9.29 -2.59 2.63
CA PHE A 28 10.26 -3.65 2.36
C PHE A 28 9.67 -4.68 1.41
N THR A 29 10.53 -5.52 0.84
CA THR A 29 10.13 -6.59 -0.08
C THR A 29 10.30 -7.95 0.57
N LEU A 30 9.46 -8.90 0.18
CA LEU A 30 9.55 -10.31 0.58
C LEU A 30 9.68 -11.17 -0.67
N THR A 31 10.38 -12.29 -0.54
CA THR A 31 10.45 -13.35 -1.55
C THR A 31 9.71 -14.60 -1.04
N GLY A 32 9.18 -15.41 -1.96
CA GLY A 32 8.52 -16.68 -1.63
C GLY A 32 7.17 -16.59 -0.88
N PRO A 33 6.10 -15.97 -1.41
CA PRO A 33 5.97 -15.33 -2.73
C PRO A 33 6.35 -13.85 -2.71
N THR A 34 6.65 -13.32 -3.89
CA THR A 34 7.12 -11.95 -4.09
C THR A 34 6.07 -10.91 -3.71
N ARG A 35 6.42 -10.02 -2.78
CA ARG A 35 5.50 -9.00 -2.22
C ARG A 35 6.22 -7.70 -1.94
N LEU A 36 5.55 -6.59 -2.18
CA LEU A 36 5.88 -5.30 -1.57
C LEU A 36 5.00 -5.12 -0.32
N VAL A 37 5.62 -4.79 0.81
CA VAL A 37 4.93 -4.50 2.06
C VAL A 37 5.14 -3.03 2.41
N VAL A 38 4.05 -2.32 2.70
CA VAL A 38 4.07 -0.94 3.16
C VAL A 38 3.32 -0.87 4.50
N ASP A 39 4.05 -0.53 5.56
CA ASP A 39 3.52 -0.28 6.89
C ASP A 39 3.34 1.21 7.09
N VAL A 40 2.11 1.64 7.41
CA VAL A 40 1.79 3.02 7.77
C VAL A 40 1.47 3.07 9.26
N TYR A 41 2.21 3.86 10.03
CA TYR A 41 2.12 3.88 11.50
C TYR A 41 1.12 4.92 11.99
N GLY A 42 0.58 4.68 13.19
CA GLY A 42 -0.34 5.63 13.84
C GLY A 42 -1.70 5.74 13.17
N VAL A 43 -1.96 4.91 12.15
CA VAL A 43 -3.20 4.88 11.38
C VAL A 43 -3.95 3.55 11.52
N ASN A 44 -5.27 3.62 11.61
CA ASN A 44 -6.17 2.46 11.62
C ASN A 44 -7.17 2.53 10.44
N PRO A 45 -7.46 1.42 9.75
CA PRO A 45 -8.38 1.43 8.62
C PRO A 45 -9.83 1.48 9.11
N THR A 46 -10.62 2.44 8.63
CA THR A 46 -12.04 2.61 9.01
C THR A 46 -13.00 1.84 8.12
N PHE A 47 -12.55 1.42 6.95
CA PHE A 47 -13.34 0.67 5.98
C PHE A 47 -13.22 -0.84 6.20
N LYS A 48 -14.27 -1.58 5.83
CA LYS A 48 -14.34 -3.05 6.04
C LYS A 48 -13.58 -3.86 4.99
N LYS A 49 -13.39 -3.33 3.78
CA LYS A 49 -12.73 -4.05 2.68
C LYS A 49 -11.26 -4.31 3.04
N ARG A 50 -10.82 -5.57 2.91
CA ARG A 50 -9.47 -6.03 3.29
C ARG A 50 -8.59 -6.46 2.12
N SER A 51 -9.13 -6.50 0.90
CA SER A 51 -8.37 -6.78 -0.32
C SER A 51 -8.95 -5.99 -1.50
N PHE A 52 -8.06 -5.49 -2.36
CA PHE A 52 -8.37 -4.72 -3.55
C PHE A 52 -7.62 -5.34 -4.72
N SER A 53 -8.30 -5.62 -5.84
CA SER A 53 -7.63 -6.09 -7.05
C SER A 53 -6.65 -5.04 -7.56
N ALA A 54 -5.52 -5.51 -8.08
CA ALA A 54 -4.49 -4.68 -8.70
C ALA A 54 -4.18 -5.22 -10.10
N SER A 55 -3.39 -4.46 -10.86
CA SER A 55 -2.95 -4.84 -12.20
C SER A 55 -1.47 -4.51 -12.40
N ASN A 56 -0.97 -4.74 -13.63
CA ASN A 56 0.36 -4.29 -14.06
C ASN A 56 1.53 -4.85 -13.22
N GLY A 57 1.47 -6.13 -12.85
CA GLY A 57 2.52 -6.81 -12.08
C GLY A 57 2.16 -7.09 -10.63
N PHE A 58 1.03 -6.59 -10.15
CA PHE A 58 0.42 -6.97 -8.88
C PHE A 58 -0.95 -7.62 -9.10
N LYS A 59 -1.30 -8.59 -8.25
CA LYS A 59 -2.58 -9.30 -8.26
C LYS A 59 -3.61 -8.58 -7.40
N GLN A 60 -3.19 -8.14 -6.22
CA GLN A 60 -4.05 -7.51 -5.22
C GLN A 60 -3.22 -6.75 -4.19
N VAL A 61 -3.89 -5.85 -3.48
CA VAL A 61 -3.39 -5.20 -2.26
C VAL A 61 -4.24 -5.66 -1.08
N ARG A 62 -3.61 -6.35 -0.13
CA ARG A 62 -4.24 -6.81 1.12
C ARG A 62 -3.96 -5.85 2.26
N ILE A 63 -4.91 -5.74 3.18
CA ILE A 63 -4.84 -4.80 4.30
C ILE A 63 -4.91 -5.58 5.62
N GLY A 64 -3.88 -5.43 6.43
CA GLY A 64 -3.82 -5.94 7.80
C GLY A 64 -3.81 -4.78 8.79
N ALA A 65 -4.79 -4.76 9.70
CA ALA A 65 -4.80 -3.83 10.83
C ALA A 65 -4.02 -4.45 12.00
N TYR A 66 -3.11 -3.66 12.58
CA TYR A 66 -2.34 -4.00 13.78
C TYR A 66 -2.45 -2.84 14.77
N ASP A 67 -2.15 -3.09 16.05
CA ASP A 67 -2.38 -2.12 17.14
C ASP A 67 -1.77 -0.73 16.90
N ASN A 68 -0.64 -0.64 16.20
CA ASN A 68 0.08 0.61 15.95
C ASN A 68 0.26 0.98 14.47
N LYS A 69 -0.25 0.16 13.55
CA LYS A 69 -0.04 0.36 12.11
C LYS A 69 -1.10 -0.32 11.26
N THR A 70 -1.27 0.21 10.05
CA THR A 70 -1.94 -0.50 8.96
C THR A 70 -0.91 -0.99 7.97
N ARG A 71 -0.93 -2.28 7.65
CA ARG A 71 -0.06 -2.92 6.67
C ARG A 71 -0.79 -3.12 5.35
N PHE A 72 -0.20 -2.62 4.28
CA PHE A 72 -0.62 -2.84 2.91
C PHE A 72 0.35 -3.81 2.25
N VAL A 73 -0.16 -4.94 1.76
CA VAL A 73 0.64 -6.00 1.13
C VAL A 73 0.24 -6.11 -0.32
N PHE A 74 1.14 -5.70 -1.21
CA PHE A 74 1.00 -5.81 -2.66
C PHE A 74 1.53 -7.18 -3.09
N ASP A 75 0.63 -8.09 -3.43
CA ASP A 75 0.99 -9.43 -3.89
C ASP A 75 1.40 -9.38 -5.37
N SER A 76 2.67 -9.66 -5.66
CA SER A 76 3.14 -9.63 -7.05
C SER A 76 2.57 -10.79 -7.87
N SER A 77 2.33 -10.52 -9.15
CA SER A 77 2.07 -11.56 -10.14
C SER A 77 3.33 -12.17 -10.74
N LYS A 78 4.51 -11.60 -10.46
CA LYS A 78 5.82 -12.00 -10.99
C LYS A 78 6.76 -12.45 -9.88
N VAL A 79 7.84 -13.13 -10.27
CA VAL A 79 8.91 -13.56 -9.34
C VAL A 79 9.77 -12.38 -8.90
N GLN A 80 10.00 -11.42 -9.79
CA GLN A 80 10.67 -10.16 -9.46
C GLN A 80 9.65 -9.03 -9.36
N LEU A 81 9.83 -8.13 -8.39
CA LEU A 81 9.02 -6.93 -8.29
C LEU A 81 9.37 -5.98 -9.41
N LYS A 82 8.33 -5.36 -9.96
CA LYS A 82 8.48 -4.18 -10.80
C LYS A 82 9.03 -3.04 -9.93
N ASP A 83 9.85 -2.16 -10.51
CA ASP A 83 10.26 -0.94 -9.81
C ASP A 83 9.03 -0.14 -9.39
N PHE A 84 9.16 0.52 -8.23
CA PHE A 84 8.09 1.30 -7.64
C PHE A 84 8.66 2.53 -6.94
N VAL A 85 7.86 3.58 -6.90
CA VAL A 85 8.13 4.81 -6.16
C VAL A 85 7.10 4.93 -5.06
N ILE A 86 7.56 5.35 -3.87
CA ILE A 86 6.67 5.71 -2.77
C ILE A 86 6.85 7.19 -2.48
N ASP A 87 5.74 7.91 -2.50
CA ASP A 87 5.70 9.34 -2.20
C ASP A 87 4.60 9.64 -1.19
N THR A 88 4.75 10.73 -0.46
CA THR A 88 3.78 11.20 0.53
C THR A 88 3.40 12.64 0.25
N THR A 89 2.10 12.89 0.12
CA THR A 89 1.54 14.23 -0.12
C THR A 89 0.40 14.48 0.87
N ASP A 90 0.60 15.42 1.80
CA ASP A 90 -0.35 15.73 2.86
C ASP A 90 -0.89 14.48 3.56
N SER A 91 -2.16 14.15 3.32
CA SER A 91 -2.89 13.02 3.87
C SER A 91 -2.86 11.75 3.02
N LYS A 92 -1.95 11.67 2.05
CA LYS A 92 -1.86 10.55 1.10
C LYS A 92 -0.48 9.94 1.07
N LEU A 93 -0.44 8.61 0.99
CA LEU A 93 0.75 7.85 0.64
C LEU A 93 0.49 7.16 -0.70
N LEU A 94 1.32 7.47 -1.68
CA LEU A 94 1.23 7.02 -3.05
C LEU A 94 2.25 5.90 -3.26
N VAL A 95 1.80 4.77 -3.80
CA VAL A 95 2.68 3.69 -4.26
C VAL A 95 2.46 3.54 -5.75
N ASP A 96 3.42 3.98 -6.55
CA ASP A 96 3.37 3.99 -8.01
C ASP A 96 4.30 2.90 -8.57
N TRP A 97 3.78 2.00 -9.40
CA TRP A 97 4.54 0.97 -10.10
C TRP A 97 4.37 1.07 -11.63
N SER A 98 4.12 2.27 -12.14
CA SER A 98 4.03 2.54 -13.57
C SER A 98 5.40 2.43 -14.26
N GLU A 99 6.47 2.92 -13.65
CA GLU A 99 7.76 3.14 -14.32
C GLU A 99 8.71 1.93 -14.47
N GLY A 100 8.47 0.76 -13.87
CA GLY A 100 9.33 -0.42 -14.09
C GLY A 100 9.07 -1.19 -15.40
N GLY A 101 8.95 -0.50 -16.53
CA GLY A 101 8.68 -1.08 -17.86
C GLY A 101 9.85 -1.87 -18.43
#